data_AF-A0A8S0FJ70-F1
#
_entry.id   AF-A0A8S0FJ70-F1
#
_cell.length_a   1.000
_cell.length_b   1.000
_cell.length_c   1.000
_cell.angle_alpha   90.00
_cell.angle_beta   90.00
_cell.angle_gamma   90.00
#
_symmetry.space_group_name_H-M   'P 1'
#
loop_
_entity.id
_entity.type
_entity.pdbx_description
1 polymer ?
#
loop_
_entity_poly.entity_id
_entity_poly.type
_entity_poly.pdbx_seq_one_letter_code
_entity_poly.pdbx_strand_id
1 'polypeptide(L)'
;MAFKNWQIGLHLQQQEAVAVAIVRSAKECLLHRWWRLPLENDIIKDGRIVDVQRLANTLLPWSRELPQRHHIMLAFPASRTFTAVISTPVDVPR
;
A
#
# COMPACT_ATOMS: atom_id res chain seq x y z
N MET A 1 18.96 -19.81 -6.44
CA MET A 1 17.49 -19.74 -6.32
C MET A 1 17.11 -18.36 -5.82
N ALA A 2 16.59 -17.49 -6.68
CA ALA A 2 16.18 -16.14 -6.29
C ALA A 2 14.73 -16.20 -5.82
N PHE A 3 14.51 -16.22 -4.49
CA PHE A 3 13.20 -15.95 -3.93
C PHE A 3 12.85 -14.50 -4.30
N LYS A 4 12.07 -14.31 -5.36
CA LYS A 4 11.61 -12.99 -5.77
C LYS A 4 10.58 -12.52 -4.74
N ASN A 5 11.05 -11.84 -3.70
CA ASN A 5 10.17 -11.19 -2.73
C ASN A 5 9.42 -10.08 -3.47
N TRP A 6 8.12 -10.25 -3.67
CA TRP A 6 7.30 -9.22 -4.30
C TRP A 6 7.17 -8.04 -3.35
N GLN A 7 7.45 -6.85 -3.86
CA GLN A 7 7.06 -5.61 -3.19
C GLN A 7 5.77 -5.14 -3.84
N ILE A 8 4.72 -4.99 -3.04
CA ILE A 8 3.37 -4.73 -3.54
C ILE A 8 2.93 -3.38 -2.99
N GLY A 9 2.72 -2.41 -3.87
CA GLY A 9 2.03 -1.17 -3.51
C GLY A 9 0.53 -1.40 -3.58
N LEU A 10 -0.18 -1.25 -2.47
CA LEU A 10 -1.63 -1.30 -2.39
C LEU A 10 -2.17 0.11 -2.13
N HIS A 11 -3.04 0.56 -3.02
CA HIS A 11 -3.71 1.85 -2.92
C HIS A 11 -5.22 1.63 -2.75
N LEU A 12 -5.75 2.05 -1.61
CA LEU A 12 -7.15 1.90 -1.26
C LEU A 12 -7.92 3.19 -1.58
N GLN A 13 -8.80 3.16 -2.58
CA GLN A 13 -9.69 4.26 -2.97
C GLN A 13 -11.12 3.99 -2.48
N GLN A 14 -12.03 4.94 -2.66
CA GLN A 14 -13.43 4.77 -2.24
C GLN A 14 -14.15 3.64 -2.96
N GLN A 15 -13.87 3.45 -4.26
CA GLN A 15 -14.60 2.50 -5.12
C GLN A 15 -13.75 1.29 -5.51
N GLU A 16 -12.45 1.31 -5.25
CA GLU A 16 -11.55 0.25 -5.68
C GLU A 16 -10.26 0.21 -4.86
N ALA A 17 -9.67 -0.98 -4.79
CA ALA A 17 -8.31 -1.20 -4.34
C ALA A 17 -7.44 -1.57 -5.53
N VAL A 18 -6.36 -0.82 -5.75
CA VAL A 18 -5.41 -1.07 -6.83
C VAL A 18 -4.12 -1.58 -6.21
N ALA A 19 -3.63 -2.72 -6.70
CA ALA A 19 -2.39 -3.32 -6.24
C ALA A 19 -1.39 -3.46 -7.38
N VAL A 20 -0.12 -3.16 -7.12
CA VAL A 20 0.97 -3.28 -8.10
C VAL A 20 2.13 -4.01 -7.45
N ALA A 21 2.48 -5.19 -7.97
CA ALA A 21 3.63 -5.98 -7.56
C ALA A 21 4.83 -5.70 -8.46
N ILE A 22 5.93 -5.33 -7.84
CA ILE A 22 7.25 -5.20 -8.46
C ILE A 22 8.20 -6.23 -7.87
N VAL A 23 9.22 -6.59 -8.64
CA VAL A 23 10.39 -7.30 -8.13
C VAL A 23 11.58 -6.36 -8.24
N ARG A 24 12.18 -6.04 -7.09
CA ARG A 24 13.42 -5.26 -7.03
C ARG A 24 14.63 -6.18 -7.18
N SER A 25 15.50 -5.85 -8.12
CA SER A 25 16.88 -6.34 -8.20
C SER A 25 17.83 -5.20 -7.80
N ALA A 26 19.13 -5.48 -7.70
CA ALA A 26 20.13 -4.46 -7.34
C ALA A 26 20.19 -3.27 -8.33
N LYS A 27 19.71 -3.44 -9.56
CA LYS A 27 19.78 -2.41 -10.62
C LYS A 27 18.43 -2.08 -11.24
N GLU A 28 17.42 -2.92 -11.05
CA GLU A 28 16.17 -2.82 -11.79
C GLU A 28 14.96 -3.01 -10.90
N CYS A 29 13.90 -2.30 -11.24
CA CYS A 29 12.58 -2.49 -10.67
C CYS A 29 11.67 -2.96 -11.80
N LEU A 30 11.33 -4.24 -11.79
CA LEU A 30 10.50 -4.84 -12.84
C LEU A 30 9.06 -4.94 -12.36
N LEU A 31 8.13 -4.38 -13.13
CA LEU A 31 6.70 -4.64 -12.96
C LEU A 31 6.47 -6.14 -13.18
N HIS A 32 5.86 -6.78 -12.20
CA HIS A 32 5.61 -8.20 -12.25
C HIS A 32 4.13 -8.51 -12.45
N ARG A 33 3.26 -7.85 -11.69
CA ARG A 33 1.81 -8.04 -11.77
C ARG A 33 1.07 -6.81 -11.26
N TRP A 34 -0.18 -6.63 -11.68
CA TRP A 34 -1.07 -5.62 -11.15
C TRP A 34 -2.49 -6.19 -11.01
N TRP A 35 -3.27 -5.61 -10.10
CA TRP A 35 -4.65 -5.98 -9.83
C TRP A 35 -5.49 -4.73 -9.62
N ARG A 36 -6.77 -4.85 -9.96
CA ARG A 36 -7.81 -3.87 -9.68
C ARG A 36 -8.98 -4.62 -9.05
N LEU A 37 -9.27 -4.29 -7.81
CA LEU A 37 -10.25 -4.97 -6.97
C LEU A 37 -11.40 -3.98 -6.73
N PRO A 38 -12.60 -4.20 -7.29
CA PRO A 38 -13.73 -3.33 -7.00
C PRO A 38 -14.06 -3.42 -5.51
N LEU A 39 -14.24 -2.29 -4.87
CA LEU A 39 -14.73 -2.22 -3.49
C LEU A 39 -16.21 -1.89 -3.52
N GLU A 40 -16.97 -2.51 -2.62
CA GLU A 40 -18.35 -2.09 -2.41
C GLU A 40 -18.40 -0.67 -1.86
N ASN A 41 -19.50 0.02 -2.15
CA ASN A 41 -19.75 1.35 -1.60
C ASN A 41 -19.71 1.30 -0.07
N ASP A 42 -19.34 2.44 0.52
CA ASP A 42 -19.31 2.67 1.97
C ASP A 42 -18.24 1.89 2.76
N ILE A 43 -17.39 1.05 2.13
CA ILE A 43 -16.24 0.44 2.79
C ILE A 43 -15.22 1.52 3.21
N ILE A 44 -14.97 2.47 2.30
CA ILE A 44 -14.04 3.57 2.51
C ILE A 44 -14.76 4.89 2.29
N LYS A 45 -14.81 5.73 3.32
CA LYS A 45 -15.38 7.09 3.26
C LYS A 45 -14.36 8.12 3.67
N ASP A 46 -14.20 9.14 2.85
CA ASP A 46 -13.26 10.25 3.08
C ASP A 46 -11.85 9.78 3.46
N GLY A 47 -11.34 8.69 2.88
CA GLY A 47 -10.03 8.13 3.22
C GLY A 47 -9.95 7.42 4.58
N ARG A 48 -11.07 7.05 5.18
CA ARG A 48 -11.15 6.13 6.34
C ARG A 48 -11.81 4.85 5.93
N ILE A 49 -11.29 3.74 6.44
CA ILE A 49 -11.94 2.44 6.35
C ILE A 49 -13.05 2.44 7.40
N VAL A 50 -14.30 2.38 6.95
CA VAL A 50 -15.49 2.38 7.80
C VAL A 50 -15.88 0.94 8.16
N ASP A 51 -15.73 0.00 7.22
CA ASP A 51 -16.03 -1.41 7.40
C ASP A 51 -14.80 -2.27 7.08
N VAL A 52 -14.04 -2.59 8.13
CA VAL A 52 -12.80 -3.39 8.02
C VAL A 52 -13.10 -4.83 7.62
N GLN A 53 -14.23 -5.40 8.07
CA GLN A 53 -14.59 -6.78 7.77
C GLN A 53 -14.95 -6.94 6.30
N ARG A 54 -15.73 -6.00 5.76
CA ARG A 54 -16.07 -6.00 4.34
C ARG A 54 -14.84 -5.79 3.47
N LEU A 55 -13.95 -4.87 3.85
CA LEU A 55 -12.66 -4.71 3.16
C LEU A 55 -11.85 -6.01 3.17
N ALA A 56 -11.74 -6.68 4.32
CA ALA A 56 -11.02 -7.94 4.45
C ALA A 56 -11.64 -9.03 3.56
N ASN A 57 -12.97 -9.12 3.51
CA ASN A 57 -13.67 -10.08 2.64
C ASN A 57 -13.40 -9.82 1.15
N THR A 58 -13.32 -8.55 0.73
CA THR A 58 -12.96 -8.20 -0.65
C THR A 58 -11.49 -8.50 -0.98
N LEU A 59 -10.59 -8.30 -0.03
CA LEU A 59 -9.15 -8.53 -0.23
C LEU A 59 -8.74 -10.00 -0.03
N LEU A 60 -9.56 -10.83 0.61
CA LEU A 60 -9.23 -12.23 0.94
C LEU A 60 -8.99 -13.12 -0.30
N PRO A 61 -9.80 -13.05 -1.38
CA PRO A 61 -9.50 -13.77 -2.61
C PRO A 61 -8.16 -13.34 -3.21
N TRP A 62 -7.89 -12.03 -3.21
CA TRP A 62 -6.65 -11.47 -3.72
C TRP A 62 -5.43 -11.89 -2.91
N SER A 63 -5.52 -11.96 -1.58
CA SER A 63 -4.40 -12.37 -0.73
C SER A 63 -3.94 -13.81 -1.03
N ARG A 64 -4.83 -14.67 -1.53
CA ARG A 64 -4.51 -16.04 -1.96
C ARG A 64 -3.74 -16.11 -3.28
N GLU A 65 -3.78 -15.05 -4.08
CA GLU A 65 -3.01 -14.95 -5.32
C GLU A 65 -1.55 -14.52 -5.08
N LEU A 66 -1.23 -14.07 -3.86
CA LEU A 66 0.09 -13.58 -3.51
C LEU A 66 1.05 -14.74 -3.18
N PRO A 67 2.33 -14.66 -3.58
CA PRO A 67 3.32 -15.67 -3.22
C PRO A 67 3.55 -15.65 -1.70
N GLN A 68 4.04 -16.76 -1.13
CA GLN A 68 4.28 -16.87 0.32
C GLN A 68 5.18 -15.75 0.89
N ARG A 69 6.16 -15.26 0.12
CA ARG A 69 7.04 -14.16 0.52
C ARG A 69 6.71 -12.89 -0.26
N HIS A 70 5.99 -11.99 0.39
CA HIS A 70 5.65 -10.69 -0.15
C HIS A 70 5.66 -9.61 0.95
N HIS A 71 5.84 -8.36 0.54
CA HIS A 71 5.66 -7.19 1.38
C HIS A 71 4.60 -6.30 0.76
N ILE A 72 3.54 -6.00 1.51
CA ILE A 72 2.52 -5.03 1.10
C ILE A 72 2.87 -3.68 1.74
N MET A 73 2.94 -2.64 0.91
CA MET A 73 3.09 -1.26 1.30
C MET A 73 1.77 -0.55 1.01
N LEU A 74 1.28 0.17 2.01
CA LEU A 74 0.07 0.99 1.93
C LEU A 74 0.49 2.46 2.08
N ALA A 75 -0.14 3.33 1.31
CA ALA A 75 0.00 4.77 1.50
C ALA A 75 -1.16 5.29 2.34
N PHE A 76 -0.87 6.23 3.23
CA PHE A 76 -1.91 7.01 3.87
C PHE A 76 -2.50 8.00 2.85
N PRO A 77 -3.81 8.25 2.89
CA PRO A 77 -4.42 9.22 1.99
C PRO A 77 -3.85 10.61 2.27
N ALA A 78 -3.45 11.31 1.20
CA ALA A 78 -2.80 12.63 1.31
C ALA A 78 -3.68 13.64 2.06
N SER A 79 -5.00 13.59 1.85
CA SER A 79 -5.98 14.43 2.55
C SER A 79 -6.01 14.23 4.07
N ARG A 80 -5.39 13.17 4.60
CA ARG A 80 -5.31 12.87 6.03
C ARG A 80 -3.88 12.79 6.55
N THR A 81 -2.89 13.07 5.72
CA THR A 81 -1.48 12.98 6.10
C THR A 81 -0.92 14.39 6.23
N PHE A 82 -0.77 14.86 7.46
CA PHE A 82 -0.07 16.11 7.71
C PHE A 82 1.45 15.87 7.63
N THR A 83 2.12 16.59 6.75
CA THR A 83 3.57 16.53 6.59
C THR A 83 4.15 17.92 6.87
N ALA A 84 5.05 18.02 7.84
CA ALA A 84 5.75 19.25 8.19
C ALA A 84 7.25 19.02 8.32
N VAL A 85 8.04 20.00 7.92
CA VAL A 85 9.50 20.01 8.10
C VAL A 85 9.81 20.70 9.42
N ILE A 86 10.53 20.03 10.32
CA ILE A 86 10.97 20.60 11.59
C ILE A 86 12.48 20.83 11.50
N SER A 87 12.91 22.07 11.66
CA SER A 87 14.34 22.40 11.77
C SER A 87 14.84 22.03 13.17
N THR A 88 15.89 21.23 13.25
CA THR A 88 16.58 20.99 14.53
C THR A 88 17.30 22.25 14.98
N PRO A 89 17.28 22.60 16.28
CA PRO A 89 18.04 23.75 16.76
C PRO A 89 19.53 23.54 16.46
N VAL A 90 20.17 24.55 15.86
CA VAL A 90 21.63 24.64 15.80
C VAL A 90 22.10 24.86 17.23
N ASP A 91 22.78 23.87 17.79
CA ASP A 91 23.49 24.00 19.05
C ASP A 91 24.63 25.01 18.83
N VAL A 92 24.52 26.19 19.45
CA VAL A 92 25.59 27.19 19.42
C VAL A 92 26.46 26.93 20.64
N PRO A 93 27.72 26.47 20.46
CA PRO A 93 28.61 26.25 21.59
C PRO A 93 28.90 27.58 22.29
N ARG A 94 28.80 27.57 23.63
CA ARG A 94 29.20 28.68 24.51
C ARG A 94 30.71 28.88 24.52
#